data_AF-A0A7Y2IXQ4-F1
#
_entry.id   AF-A0A7Y2IXQ4-F1
#
_cell.length_a   1.000
_cell.length_b   1.000
_cell.length_c   1.000
_cell.angle_alpha   90.00
_cell.angle_beta   90.00
_cell.angle_gamma   90.00
#
_symmetry.space_group_name_H-M   'P 1'
#
loop_
_entity.id
_entity.type
_entity.pdbx_description
1 polymer ?
#
loop_
_entity_poly.entity_id
_entity_poly.type
_entity_poly.pdbx_seq_one_letter_code
_entity_poly.pdbx_strand_id
1 'polypeptide(L)'
;MGGAYFEVGNITPAAEFNIYVDPEAAGIVFGSGVPLTVMPLDVTHKALTSRDRVDAFAAIGNEAGRMVADWTDFFERFDKEKYGSAGAPLHDPCVIAYLIAPGMFTGRHVNVEIETTSELTLGMTVADWWGVTDRPRNAMFMGGIDADAYFALITERLARL
;
A
#
# COMPACT_ATOMS: atom_id res chain seq x y z
N MET A 1 -1.29 -2.45 5.98
CA MET A 1 -1.51 -1.75 4.70
C MET A 1 -2.76 -0.93 4.88
N GLY A 2 -2.76 0.34 4.49
CA GLY A 2 -3.96 1.17 4.54
C GLY A 2 -3.65 2.66 4.64
N GLY A 3 -4.65 3.46 4.30
CA GLY A 3 -4.59 4.92 4.28
C GLY A 3 -4.16 5.50 2.94
N ALA A 4 -4.38 6.80 2.78
CA ALA A 4 -3.95 7.60 1.63
C ALA A 4 -3.91 9.08 1.99
N TYR A 5 -2.90 9.81 1.50
CA TYR A 5 -2.82 11.27 1.68
C TYR A 5 -2.76 12.03 0.35
N PHE A 6 -1.73 11.80 -0.46
CA PHE A 6 -1.58 12.42 -1.79
C PHE A 6 -2.37 11.70 -2.88
N GLU A 7 -2.48 10.36 -2.77
CA GLU A 7 -3.21 9.53 -3.75
C GLU A 7 -4.72 9.60 -3.60
N VAL A 8 -5.19 10.11 -2.45
CA VAL A 8 -6.60 10.10 -2.03
C VAL A 8 -7.22 8.69 -2.01
N GLY A 9 -8.52 8.58 -1.77
CA GLY A 9 -9.16 7.29 -1.48
C GLY A 9 -9.44 6.40 -2.69
N ASN A 10 -9.61 5.09 -2.44
CA ASN A 10 -9.97 4.09 -3.47
C ASN A 10 -11.39 3.48 -3.29
N ILE A 11 -12.02 3.71 -2.13
CA ILE A 11 -13.41 3.33 -1.84
C ILE A 11 -14.35 4.54 -1.76
N THR A 12 -13.86 5.65 -1.21
CA THR A 12 -14.48 6.98 -1.29
C THR A 12 -13.44 7.96 -1.86
N PRO A 13 -13.83 9.19 -2.25
CA PRO A 13 -12.84 10.18 -2.67
C PRO A 13 -11.77 10.50 -1.62
N ALA A 14 -12.04 10.30 -0.32
CA ALA A 14 -11.16 10.68 0.77
C ALA A 14 -10.48 9.51 1.49
N ALA A 15 -11.04 8.29 1.41
CA ALA A 15 -10.62 7.18 2.24
C ALA A 15 -10.18 5.95 1.44
N GLU A 16 -9.13 5.32 1.95
CA GLU A 16 -8.69 4.00 1.53
C GLU A 16 -9.55 2.93 2.23
N PHE A 17 -9.82 1.82 1.53
CA PHE A 17 -10.73 0.76 1.96
C PHE A 17 -10.52 0.26 3.39
N ASN A 18 -9.31 -0.17 3.77
CA ASN A 18 -9.08 -0.77 5.09
C ASN A 18 -9.33 0.22 6.23
N ILE A 19 -8.96 1.50 6.06
CA ILE A 19 -9.24 2.54 7.05
C ILE A 19 -10.73 2.89 7.06
N TYR A 20 -11.38 2.95 5.90
CA TYR A 20 -12.80 3.27 5.78
C TYR A 20 -13.73 2.22 6.39
N VAL A 21 -13.35 0.94 6.33
CA VAL A 21 -14.17 -0.17 6.85
C VAL A 21 -14.37 -0.07 8.36
N ASP A 22 -13.36 0.41 9.10
CA ASP A 22 -13.45 0.63 10.55
C ASP A 22 -12.55 1.82 10.97
N PRO A 23 -12.99 3.07 10.75
CA PRO A 23 -12.22 4.27 11.08
C PRO A 23 -11.96 4.40 12.58
N GLU A 24 -12.88 3.96 13.43
CA GLU A 24 -12.75 3.96 14.88
C GLU A 24 -11.63 3.04 15.34
N ALA A 25 -11.57 1.80 14.83
CA ALA A 25 -10.48 0.88 15.13
C ALA A 25 -9.14 1.42 14.62
N ALA A 26 -9.11 2.01 13.41
CA ALA A 26 -7.91 2.65 12.89
C ALA A 26 -7.47 3.81 13.80
N GLY A 27 -8.39 4.65 14.28
CA GLY A 27 -8.11 5.73 15.23
C GLY A 27 -7.46 5.22 16.53
N ILE A 28 -7.96 4.09 17.07
CA ILE A 28 -7.36 3.45 18.24
C ILE A 28 -5.92 2.98 17.96
N VAL A 29 -5.68 2.35 16.80
CA VAL A 29 -4.34 1.87 16.42
C VAL A 29 -3.36 3.04 16.28
N PHE A 30 -3.73 4.09 15.54
CA PHE A 30 -2.89 5.28 15.33
C PHE A 30 -2.67 6.10 16.62
N GLY A 31 -3.62 6.06 17.55
CA GLY A 31 -3.52 6.69 18.87
C GLY A 31 -2.82 5.85 19.94
N SER A 32 -2.47 4.59 19.67
CA SER A 32 -2.00 3.63 20.69
C SER A 32 -0.60 3.89 21.24
N GLY A 33 0.22 4.68 20.52
CA GLY A 33 1.62 4.95 20.89
C GLY A 33 2.60 3.82 20.52
N VAL A 34 2.15 2.73 19.89
CA VAL A 34 3.06 1.72 19.35
C VAL A 34 3.82 2.28 18.13
N PRO A 35 5.05 1.82 17.86
CA PRO A 35 5.74 2.20 16.62
C PRO A 35 4.98 1.71 15.39
N LEU A 36 4.51 2.63 14.54
CA LEU A 36 3.75 2.33 13.34
C LEU A 36 4.56 2.59 12.07
N THR A 37 4.47 1.66 11.12
CA THR A 37 4.85 1.86 9.72
C THR A 37 3.62 1.66 8.85
N VAL A 38 3.29 2.67 8.05
CA VAL A 38 2.08 2.72 7.24
C VAL A 38 2.46 2.55 5.78
N MET A 39 1.79 1.61 5.12
CA MET A 39 1.86 1.37 3.67
C MET A 39 0.57 1.88 3.04
N PRO A 40 0.48 3.19 2.75
CA PRO A 40 -0.70 3.80 2.16
C PRO A 40 -0.78 3.57 0.63
N LEU A 41 -1.83 4.08 0.00
CA LEU A 41 -1.93 4.15 -1.46
C LEU A 41 -0.77 4.93 -2.08
N ASP A 42 -0.25 5.96 -1.38
CA ASP A 42 0.89 6.80 -1.78
C ASP A 42 2.16 6.03 -2.17
N VAL A 43 2.34 4.83 -1.60
CA VAL A 43 3.43 3.92 -1.95
C VAL A 43 2.94 2.71 -2.74
N THR A 44 1.77 2.15 -2.41
CA THR A 44 1.32 0.90 -3.02
C THR A 44 0.86 1.08 -4.47
N HIS A 45 0.40 2.27 -4.87
CA HIS A 45 0.12 2.61 -6.28
C HIS A 45 1.37 2.70 -7.16
N LYS A 46 2.57 2.64 -6.56
CA LYS A 46 3.85 2.56 -7.29
C LYS A 46 4.33 1.12 -7.44
N ALA A 47 3.71 0.17 -6.74
CA ALA A 47 3.97 -1.27 -6.81
C ALA A 47 3.07 -1.96 -7.85
N LEU A 48 3.02 -1.41 -9.08
CA LEU A 48 2.14 -1.88 -10.14
C LEU A 48 2.68 -3.13 -10.82
N THR A 49 1.83 -4.10 -11.10
CA THR A 49 2.18 -5.19 -12.01
C THR A 49 2.40 -4.66 -13.43
N SER A 50 3.07 -5.47 -14.24
CA SER A 50 3.17 -5.30 -15.68
C SER A 50 3.15 -6.67 -16.33
N ARG A 51 2.92 -6.74 -17.64
CA ARG A 51 2.96 -8.03 -18.35
C ARG A 51 4.28 -8.77 -18.12
N ASP A 52 5.41 -8.07 -18.21
CA ASP A 52 6.73 -8.66 -17.99
C ASP A 52 6.90 -9.20 -16.55
N ARG A 53 6.35 -8.50 -15.55
CA ARG A 53 6.39 -8.93 -14.13
C ARG A 53 5.52 -10.16 -13.90
N VAL A 54 4.34 -10.21 -14.51
CA VAL A 54 3.43 -11.38 -14.42
C VAL A 54 4.03 -12.58 -15.14
N ASP A 55 4.57 -12.40 -16.34
CA ASP A 55 5.22 -13.46 -17.11
C ASP A 55 6.47 -13.99 -16.37
N ALA A 56 7.21 -13.13 -15.65
CA ALA A 56 8.30 -13.55 -14.78
C ALA A 56 7.85 -14.46 -13.64
N PHE A 57 6.69 -14.21 -13.02
CA PHE A 57 6.11 -15.12 -12.01
C PHE A 57 5.73 -16.47 -12.61
N ALA A 58 5.12 -16.49 -13.79
CA ALA A 58 4.75 -17.72 -14.49
C ALA A 58 5.99 -18.55 -14.90
N ALA A 59 7.08 -17.87 -15.27
CA ALA A 59 8.33 -18.49 -15.70
C ALA A 59 9.11 -19.19 -14.56
N ILE A 60 8.74 -19.00 -13.30
CA ILE A 60 9.37 -19.67 -12.15
C ILE A 60 9.24 -21.20 -12.26
N GLY A 61 8.13 -21.70 -12.83
CA GLY A 61 7.95 -23.13 -13.09
C GLY A 61 7.49 -23.96 -11.89
N ASN A 62 7.03 -23.33 -10.81
CA ASN A 62 6.39 -23.98 -9.66
C ASN A 62 4.91 -23.57 -9.50
N GLU A 63 4.20 -24.22 -8.58
CA GLU A 63 2.77 -23.97 -8.36
C GLU A 63 2.51 -22.56 -7.83
N ALA A 64 3.36 -22.06 -6.92
CA ALA A 64 3.21 -20.72 -6.36
C ALA A 64 3.33 -19.61 -7.41
N GLY A 65 4.35 -19.69 -8.28
CA GLY A 65 4.55 -18.74 -9.38
C GLY A 65 3.39 -18.73 -10.36
N ARG A 66 2.88 -19.91 -10.73
CA ARG A 66 1.67 -20.02 -11.57
C ARG A 66 0.45 -19.36 -10.91
N MET A 67 0.18 -19.68 -9.64
CA MET A 67 -0.99 -19.13 -8.93
C MET A 67 -0.92 -17.61 -8.78
N VAL A 68 0.25 -17.07 -8.42
CA VAL A 68 0.42 -15.61 -8.32
C VAL A 68 0.24 -14.95 -9.68
N ALA A 69 0.79 -15.51 -10.75
CA ALA A 69 0.57 -15.01 -12.10
C ALA A 69 -0.93 -14.99 -12.46
N ASP A 70 -1.65 -16.10 -12.22
CA ASP A 70 -3.09 -16.22 -12.48
C ASP A 70 -3.91 -15.17 -11.70
N TRP A 71 -3.60 -14.95 -10.42
CA TRP A 71 -4.28 -13.92 -9.62
C TRP A 71 -4.00 -12.51 -10.14
N THR A 72 -2.75 -12.20 -10.47
CA THR A 72 -2.38 -10.87 -10.96
C THR A 72 -2.95 -10.56 -12.35
N ASP A 73 -3.04 -11.54 -13.26
CA ASP A 73 -3.66 -11.36 -14.58
C ASP A 73 -5.17 -11.07 -14.45
N PHE A 74 -5.84 -11.67 -13.46
CA PHE A 74 -7.24 -11.39 -13.17
C PHE A 74 -7.44 -9.94 -12.71
N PHE A 75 -6.66 -9.46 -11.74
CA PHE A 75 -6.80 -8.10 -11.20
C PHE A 75 -6.44 -7.00 -12.22
N GLU A 76 -5.45 -7.26 -13.10
CA GLU A 76 -5.05 -6.31 -14.15
C GLU A 76 -6.24 -5.92 -15.06
N ARG A 77 -7.18 -6.84 -15.30
CA ARG A 77 -8.34 -6.59 -16.16
C ARG A 77 -9.35 -5.62 -15.56
N PHE A 78 -9.53 -5.64 -14.24
CA PHE A 78 -10.49 -4.76 -13.56
C PHE A 78 -9.90 -3.37 -13.29
N ASP A 79 -8.61 -3.29 -13.00
CA ASP A 79 -7.97 -2.03 -12.59
C ASP A 79 -7.57 -1.12 -13.76
N LYS A 80 -7.32 -1.68 -14.95
CA LYS A 80 -7.04 -0.84 -16.14
C LYS A 80 -8.20 0.09 -16.49
N GLU A 81 -9.44 -0.38 -16.35
CA GLU A 81 -10.63 0.45 -16.60
C GLU A 81 -10.87 1.46 -15.48
N LYS A 82 -10.55 1.11 -14.23
CA LYS A 82 -10.79 1.95 -13.06
C LYS A 82 -9.74 3.06 -12.87
N TYR A 83 -8.46 2.76 -13.09
CA TYR A 83 -7.35 3.65 -12.75
C TYR A 83 -6.49 4.10 -13.95
N GLY A 84 -6.70 3.52 -15.14
CA GLY A 84 -5.89 3.82 -16.33
C GLY A 84 -4.40 3.48 -16.18
N SER A 85 -4.05 2.63 -15.21
CA SER A 85 -2.67 2.25 -14.91
C SER A 85 -2.15 1.15 -15.84
N ALA A 86 -0.82 1.02 -15.91
CA ALA A 86 -0.16 -0.02 -16.71
C ALA A 86 -0.42 -1.45 -16.18
N GLY A 87 -0.82 -1.58 -14.91
CA GLY A 87 -1.22 -2.83 -14.26
C GLY A 87 -1.88 -2.60 -12.90
N ALA A 88 -2.14 -3.68 -12.15
CA ALA A 88 -2.78 -3.64 -10.84
C ALA A 88 -1.74 -3.46 -9.71
N PRO A 89 -2.00 -2.61 -8.70
CA PRO A 89 -1.12 -2.47 -7.54
C PRO A 89 -1.12 -3.73 -6.66
N LEU A 90 0.07 -4.18 -6.25
CA LEU A 90 0.23 -5.19 -5.21
C LEU A 90 0.34 -4.51 -3.85
N HIS A 91 -0.81 -4.21 -3.24
CA HIS A 91 -0.89 -3.45 -2.00
C HIS A 91 -0.30 -4.17 -0.79
N ASP A 92 -0.93 -5.26 -0.37
CA ASP A 92 -0.60 -5.95 0.88
C ASP A 92 0.81 -6.54 0.91
N PRO A 93 1.36 -7.10 -0.19
CA PRO A 93 2.71 -7.63 -0.17
C PRO A 93 3.80 -6.56 0.06
N CYS A 94 3.49 -5.26 -0.08
CA CYS A 94 4.40 -4.18 0.32
C CYS A 94 4.76 -4.25 1.81
N VAL A 95 3.84 -4.69 2.69
CA VAL A 95 4.12 -4.84 4.12
C VAL A 95 5.18 -5.91 4.36
N ILE A 96 5.04 -7.07 3.71
CA ILE A 96 5.98 -8.18 3.87
C ILE A 96 7.33 -7.84 3.24
N ALA A 97 7.33 -7.20 2.07
CA ALA A 97 8.56 -6.74 1.44
C ALA A 97 9.31 -5.74 2.32
N TYR A 98 8.63 -4.81 2.99
CA TYR A 98 9.24 -3.89 3.93
C TYR A 98 9.89 -4.60 5.12
N LEU A 99 9.23 -5.62 5.68
CA LEU A 99 9.80 -6.40 6.79
C LEU A 99 11.07 -7.16 6.39
N ILE A 100 11.17 -7.60 5.14
CA ILE A 100 12.32 -8.36 4.63
C ILE A 100 13.45 -7.43 4.17
N ALA A 101 13.12 -6.35 3.47
CA ALA A 101 14.06 -5.44 2.85
C ALA A 101 13.53 -3.99 2.96
N PRO A 102 13.69 -3.31 4.10
CA PRO A 102 13.13 -1.96 4.28
C PRO A 102 13.82 -0.90 3.40
N GLY A 103 15.06 -1.15 2.95
CA GLY A 103 15.87 -0.18 2.19
C GLY A 103 15.34 0.18 0.79
N MET A 104 14.37 -0.58 0.27
CA MET A 104 13.66 -0.28 -0.98
C MET A 104 12.48 0.69 -0.78
N PHE A 105 12.19 1.10 0.45
CA PHE A 105 11.10 2.03 0.76
C PHE A 105 11.65 3.36 1.28
N THR A 106 10.94 4.44 0.97
CA THR A 106 11.20 5.77 1.53
C THR A 106 9.91 6.38 2.06
N GLY A 107 10.03 7.11 3.17
CA GLY A 107 8.89 7.66 3.89
C GLY A 107 9.30 8.75 4.85
N ARG A 108 8.32 9.26 5.59
CA ARG A 108 8.52 10.31 6.58
C ARG A 108 7.82 9.94 7.88
N HIS A 109 8.50 10.16 9.01
CA HIS A 109 7.89 10.07 10.32
C HIS A 109 7.06 11.34 10.58
N VAL A 110 5.73 11.21 10.62
CA VAL A 110 4.77 12.31 10.69
C VAL A 110 3.67 12.01 11.72
N ASN A 111 2.86 13.02 12.06
CA ASN A 111 1.59 12.79 12.74
C ASN A 111 0.54 12.37 11.70
N VAL A 112 -0.29 11.41 12.07
CA VAL A 112 -1.45 10.96 11.30
C VAL A 112 -2.62 10.77 12.26
N GLU A 113 -3.73 11.45 11.98
CA GLU A 113 -5.00 11.27 12.66
C GLU A 113 -6.00 10.57 11.72
N ILE A 114 -6.98 9.85 12.28
CA ILE A 114 -8.05 9.24 11.51
C ILE A 114 -9.33 10.06 11.69
N GLU A 115 -9.95 10.47 10.59
CA GLU A 115 -11.25 11.13 10.62
C GLU A 115 -12.38 10.10 10.81
N THR A 116 -13.19 10.25 11.86
CA THR A 116 -14.21 9.26 12.25
C THR A 116 -15.64 9.83 12.28
N THR A 117 -15.86 11.07 11.86
CA THR A 117 -17.14 11.77 12.06
C THR A 117 -17.64 12.56 10.85
N SER A 118 -16.74 13.07 10.02
CA SER A 118 -17.07 13.93 8.88
C SER A 118 -17.86 13.20 7.81
N GLU A 119 -18.96 13.82 7.34
CA GLU A 119 -19.80 13.29 6.25
C GLU A 119 -19.01 13.06 4.95
N LEU A 120 -18.02 13.91 4.66
CA LEU A 120 -17.27 13.86 3.40
C LEU A 120 -15.94 13.13 3.49
N THR A 121 -15.38 13.01 4.70
CA THR A 121 -13.99 12.55 4.90
C THR A 121 -13.87 11.43 5.93
N LEU A 122 -14.96 10.75 6.27
CA LEU A 122 -14.93 9.55 7.10
C LEU A 122 -13.90 8.55 6.57
N GLY A 123 -13.00 8.08 7.44
CA GLY A 123 -11.93 7.13 7.10
C GLY A 123 -10.68 7.76 6.47
N MET A 124 -10.60 9.09 6.37
CA MET A 124 -9.39 9.76 5.86
C MET A 124 -8.24 9.60 6.86
N THR A 125 -7.06 9.24 6.37
CA THR A 125 -5.79 9.43 7.09
C THR A 125 -5.31 10.87 6.91
N VAL A 126 -5.53 11.70 7.92
CA VAL A 126 -5.10 13.10 7.94
C VAL A 126 -3.63 13.17 8.33
N ALA A 127 -2.74 13.09 7.34
CA ALA A 127 -1.29 13.12 7.54
C ALA A 127 -0.75 14.55 7.57
N ASP A 128 -0.11 14.95 8.67
CA ASP A 128 0.62 16.22 8.77
C ASP A 128 1.99 16.13 8.09
N TRP A 129 1.98 15.95 6.78
CA TRP A 129 3.19 15.72 5.99
C TRP A 129 4.19 16.89 6.09
N TRP A 130 3.67 18.11 6.23
CA TRP A 130 4.44 19.35 6.23
C TRP A 130 4.76 19.88 7.64
N GLY A 131 4.25 19.24 8.70
CA GLY A 131 4.49 19.65 10.09
C GLY A 131 3.86 21.01 10.40
N VAL A 132 2.64 21.25 9.91
CA VAL A 132 1.92 22.51 10.11
C VAL A 132 1.14 22.54 11.43
N THR A 133 1.11 21.42 12.16
CA THR A 133 0.50 21.30 13.49
C THR A 133 1.54 21.01 14.57
N ASP A 134 1.19 21.24 15.84
CA ASP A 134 2.01 20.87 16.99
C ASP A 134 1.80 19.42 17.46
N ARG A 135 1.12 18.59 16.64
CA ARG A 135 0.79 17.21 17.03
C ARG A 135 2.04 16.33 17.08
N PRO A 136 2.15 15.43 18.07
CA PRO A 136 3.28 14.50 18.13
C PRO A 136 3.23 13.52 16.94
N ARG A 137 4.39 13.26 16.36
CA ARG A 137 4.56 12.26 15.29
C ARG A 137 4.29 10.86 15.84
N ASN A 138 3.52 10.06 15.13
CA ASN A 138 3.06 8.73 15.58
C ASN A 138 3.27 7.61 14.54
N ALA A 139 3.58 7.94 13.27
CA ALA A 139 3.65 6.95 12.21
C ALA A 139 4.74 7.26 11.18
N MET A 140 5.47 6.21 10.78
CA MET A 140 6.31 6.25 9.58
C MET A 140 5.41 6.04 8.37
N PHE A 141 5.11 7.10 7.64
CA PHE A 141 4.21 7.08 6.49
C PHE A 141 5.02 6.96 5.20
N MET A 142 4.85 5.85 4.48
CA MET A 142 5.62 5.56 3.28
C MET A 142 5.08 6.31 2.06
N GLY A 143 5.99 6.79 1.21
CA GLY A 143 5.64 7.53 0.00
C GLY A 143 6.46 7.13 -1.23
N GLY A 144 7.49 6.30 -1.09
CA GLY A 144 8.30 5.83 -2.22
C GLY A 144 8.69 4.37 -2.09
N ILE A 145 8.83 3.72 -3.23
CA ILE A 145 9.25 2.33 -3.37
C ILE A 145 10.13 2.18 -4.62
N ASP A 146 11.19 1.38 -4.50
CA ASP A 146 11.89 0.81 -5.65
C ASP A 146 11.09 -0.40 -6.14
N ALA A 147 10.29 -0.18 -7.19
CA ALA A 147 9.41 -1.20 -7.72
C ALA A 147 10.19 -2.37 -8.36
N ASP A 148 11.36 -2.12 -8.95
CA ASP A 148 12.13 -3.20 -9.59
C ASP A 148 12.74 -4.11 -8.53
N ALA A 149 13.31 -3.53 -7.46
CA ALA A 149 13.76 -4.30 -6.29
C ALA A 149 12.60 -5.07 -5.62
N TYR A 150 11.42 -4.46 -5.52
CA TYR A 150 10.21 -5.11 -4.98
C TYR A 150 9.82 -6.36 -5.77
N PHE A 151 9.69 -6.25 -7.09
CA PHE A 151 9.27 -7.38 -7.92
C PHE A 151 10.38 -8.43 -8.05
N ALA A 152 11.66 -8.04 -8.04
CA ALA A 152 12.77 -8.97 -7.95
C ALA A 152 12.71 -9.79 -6.66
N LEU A 153 12.44 -9.14 -5.52
CA LEU A 153 12.29 -9.81 -4.22
C LEU A 153 11.13 -10.81 -4.24
N ILE A 154 9.96 -10.43 -4.76
CA ILE A 154 8.81 -11.35 -4.82
C ILE A 154 9.15 -12.58 -5.66
N THR A 155 9.71 -12.38 -6.85
CA THR A 155 10.11 -13.48 -7.74
C THR A 155 11.13 -14.40 -7.07
N GLU A 156 12.14 -13.86 -6.38
CA GLU A 156 13.12 -14.63 -5.62
C GLU A 156 12.46 -15.48 -4.53
N ARG A 157 11.49 -14.92 -3.80
CA ARG A 157 10.79 -15.63 -2.72
C ARG A 157 9.87 -16.72 -3.23
N LEU A 158 9.14 -16.47 -4.31
CA LEU A 158 8.27 -17.46 -4.95
C LEU A 158 9.07 -18.63 -5.52
N ALA A 159 10.27 -18.40 -6.05
CA ALA A 159 11.14 -19.45 -6.59
C ALA A 159 11.68 -20.45 -5.54
N ARG A 160 11.46 -20.18 -4.24
CA ARG A 160 11.90 -21.03 -3.14
C ARG A 160 10.80 -21.95 -2.60
N LEU A 161 9.59 -21.87 -3.13
CA LEU A 161 8.43 -22.69 -2.78
C LEU A 161 8.30 -23.88 -3.71
#